data_AF-A0A5K8ADD9-F1
#
_entry.id   AF-A0A5K8ADD9-F1
#
_cell.length_a   1.000
_cell.length_b   1.000
_cell.length_c   1.000
_cell.angle_alpha   90.00
_cell.angle_beta   90.00
_cell.angle_gamma   90.00
#
_symmetry.space_group_name_H-M   'P 1'
#
loop_
_entity.id
_entity.type
_entity.pdbx_description
1 polymer ?
#
loop_
_entity_poly.entity_id
_entity_poly.type
_entity_poly.pdbx_seq_one_letter_code
_entity_poly.pdbx_strand_id
1 'polypeptide(L)'
;MVMLSPPNQGSEVADALKENPFYQWYNGPAGQPLGTDPDGFVAGLGPVDYPVGVITGNTHALFDAWFSEKIPGDDDGKVSVGRAKVKGMSDFLVLPFSHPYLKH
;
A
#
# COMPACT_ATOMS: atom_id res chain seq x y z
N MET A 1 0.74 11.58 -14.40
CA MET A 1 0.89 10.15 -14.04
C MET A 1 -0.12 9.80 -12.95
N VAL A 2 -0.47 8.52 -12.77
CA VAL A 2 -1.39 8.08 -11.71
C VAL A 2 -0.80 6.87 -11.00
N MET A 3 -0.83 6.87 -9.67
CA MET A 3 -0.57 5.69 -8.84
C MET A 3 -1.87 5.13 -8.29
N LEU A 4 -1.99 3.80 -8.24
CA LEU A 4 -3.17 3.09 -7.75
C LEU A 4 -2.79 2.26 -6.51
N SER A 5 -3.37 2.61 -5.36
CA SER A 5 -3.06 2.02 -4.05
C SER A 5 -1.56 1.78 -3.78
N PRO A 6 -0.68 2.77 -4.05
CA PRO A 6 0.75 2.57 -3.87
C PRO A 6 1.10 2.44 -2.38
N PRO A 7 1.97 1.51 -1.95
CA PRO A 7 2.46 1.47 -0.58
C PRO A 7 3.62 2.48 -0.40
N ASN A 8 3.37 3.79 -0.62
CA ASN A 8 4.41 4.83 -0.65
C ASN A 8 5.18 5.00 0.67
N GLN A 9 4.66 4.47 1.77
CA GLN A 9 5.29 4.46 3.10
C GLN A 9 5.33 3.05 3.70
N GLY A 10 5.24 2.02 2.86
CA GLY A 10 5.19 0.62 3.23
C GLY A 10 3.78 0.10 3.51
N SER A 11 3.69 -1.19 3.76
CA SER A 11 2.45 -1.89 4.13
C SER A 11 2.70 -2.83 5.32
N GLU A 12 1.86 -2.71 6.34
CA GLU A 12 1.88 -3.59 7.52
C GLU A 12 1.55 -5.05 7.13
N VAL A 13 0.82 -5.25 6.03
CA VAL A 13 0.55 -6.58 5.46
C VAL A 13 1.81 -7.23 4.91
N ALA A 14 2.68 -6.44 4.26
CA ALA A 14 3.97 -6.92 3.81
C ALA A 14 4.86 -7.34 4.99
N ASP A 15 4.86 -6.57 6.08
CA ASP A 15 5.60 -6.93 7.30
C ASP A 15 5.11 -8.24 7.92
N ALA A 16 3.79 -8.45 7.95
CA ALA A 16 3.17 -9.64 8.52
C ALA A 16 3.40 -10.92 7.69
N LEU A 17 3.61 -10.78 6.38
CA LEU A 17 3.65 -11.91 5.45
C LEU A 17 5.00 -12.18 4.80
N LYS A 18 6.01 -11.33 5.00
CA LYS A 18 7.32 -11.47 4.32
C LYS A 18 7.96 -12.86 4.46
N GLU A 19 7.76 -13.53 5.59
CA GLU A 19 8.28 -14.90 5.85
C GLU A 19 7.36 -16.02 5.33
N ASN A 20 6.16 -15.70 4.83
CA ASN A 20 5.21 -16.69 4.35
C ASN A 20 5.59 -17.15 2.92
N PRO A 21 5.83 -18.46 2.69
CA PRO A 21 6.22 -18.98 1.36
C PRO A 21 5.20 -18.67 0.25
N PHE A 22 3.91 -18.64 0.58
CA PHE A 22 2.87 -18.28 -0.38
C PHE A 22 2.93 -16.80 -0.77
N TYR A 23 3.22 -15.92 0.19
CA TYR A 23 3.39 -14.48 -0.06
C TYR A 23 4.63 -14.20 -0.93
N GLN A 24 5.74 -14.88 -0.64
CA GLN A 24 6.97 -14.79 -1.43
C GLN A 24 6.77 -15.28 -2.87
N TRP A 25 6.07 -16.41 -3.04
CA TRP A 25 5.75 -16.93 -4.36
C TRP A 25 4.82 -16.00 -5.15
N TYR A 26 3.78 -15.46 -4.51
CA TYR A 26 2.80 -14.60 -5.17
C TYR A 26 3.34 -13.20 -5.51
N ASN A 27 4.04 -12.54 -4.58
CA ASN A 27 4.54 -11.17 -4.78
C ASN A 27 5.97 -11.12 -5.33
N GLY A 28 6.67 -12.26 -5.34
CA GLY A 28 8.05 -12.36 -5.80
C GLY A 28 9.04 -11.52 -4.99
N PRO A 29 10.27 -11.37 -5.51
CA PRO A 29 11.33 -10.58 -4.86
C PRO A 29 10.98 -9.09 -4.71
N ALA A 30 10.17 -8.55 -5.64
CA ALA A 30 9.79 -7.13 -5.64
C ALA A 30 8.82 -6.77 -4.50
N GLY A 31 8.07 -7.74 -3.96
CA GLY A 31 7.15 -7.53 -2.84
C GLY A 31 7.79 -7.62 -1.45
N GLN A 32 9.03 -8.12 -1.36
CA GLN A 32 9.76 -8.25 -0.09
C GLN A 32 10.18 -6.91 0.53
N PRO A 33 10.67 -5.91 -0.23
CA PRO A 33 11.11 -4.64 0.34
C PRO A 33 9.96 -3.65 0.63
N LEU A 34 8.70 -4.07 0.59
CA LEU A 34 7.51 -3.18 0.72
C LEU A 34 7.00 -3.01 2.16
N GLY A 35 7.79 -3.42 3.16
CA GLY A 35 7.46 -3.29 4.58
C GLY A 35 7.52 -1.84 5.09
N THR A 36 7.13 -1.64 6.35
CA THR A 36 7.11 -0.30 7.01
C THR A 36 8.37 0.03 7.79
N ASP A 37 9.44 -0.77 7.63
CA ASP A 37 10.72 -0.58 8.31
C ASP A 37 11.27 0.86 8.08
N PRO A 38 11.56 1.63 9.16
CA PRO A 38 12.14 2.98 9.04
C PRO A 38 13.47 3.04 8.30
N ASP A 39 14.25 1.96 8.32
CA ASP A 39 15.51 1.83 7.58
C ASP A 39 15.34 1.02 6.28
N GLY A 40 14.09 0.70 5.92
CA GLY A 40 13.72 -0.08 4.76
C GLY A 40 13.74 0.70 3.44
N PHE A 41 13.66 -0.04 2.33
CA PHE A 41 13.68 0.53 0.98
C PHE A 41 12.64 1.64 0.77
N VAL A 42 11.39 1.41 1.21
CA VAL A 42 10.31 2.38 1.02
C VAL A 42 10.53 3.67 1.82
N ALA A 43 11.10 3.57 3.04
CA ALA A 43 11.40 4.74 3.86
C ALA A 43 12.50 5.63 3.23
N GLY A 44 13.36 5.06 2.39
CA GLY A 44 14.37 5.78 1.62
C GLY A 44 13.82 6.50 0.37
N LEU A 45 12.56 6.26 -0.01
CA LEU A 45 11.95 6.93 -1.17
C LEU A 45 11.61 8.38 -0.81
N GLY A 46 12.17 9.31 -1.57
CA GLY A 46 11.96 10.75 -1.39
C GLY A 46 10.59 11.23 -1.89
N PRO A 47 10.31 12.53 -1.71
CA PRO A 47 9.14 13.15 -2.32
C PRO A 47 9.19 13.06 -3.85
N VAL A 48 8.02 13.09 -4.47
CA VAL A 48 7.89 13.22 -5.93
C VAL A 48 8.00 14.69 -6.34
N ASP A 49 8.63 14.95 -7.49
CA ASP A 49 8.86 16.29 -8.05
C ASP A 49 8.15 16.50 -9.41
N TYR A 50 7.23 15.59 -9.76
CA TYR A 50 6.45 15.61 -11.00
C TYR A 50 4.94 15.51 -10.72
N PRO A 51 4.08 15.95 -11.66
CA PRO A 51 2.64 15.86 -11.47
C PRO A 51 2.11 14.42 -11.44
N VAL A 52 1.72 13.97 -10.25
CA VAL A 52 1.14 12.65 -10.01
C VAL A 52 -0.09 12.71 -9.12
N GLY A 53 -1.15 12.04 -9.54
CA GLY A 53 -2.31 11.77 -8.70
C GLY A 53 -2.21 10.39 -8.06
N VAL A 54 -2.76 10.24 -6.86
CA VAL A 54 -2.88 8.94 -6.19
C VAL A 54 -4.36 8.62 -6.02
N ILE A 55 -4.75 7.40 -6.39
CA ILE A 55 -6.10 6.87 -6.12
C ILE A 55 -5.93 5.66 -5.20
N THR A 56 -6.68 5.61 -4.10
CA THR A 56 -6.64 4.48 -3.15
C THR A 56 -8.04 4.09 -2.68
N GLY A 57 -8.14 2.91 -2.08
CA GLY A 57 -9.35 2.42 -1.45
C GLY A 57 -9.43 2.74 0.04
N ASN A 58 -10.63 2.65 0.61
CA ASN A 58 -10.87 2.67 2.06
C ASN A 58 -11.84 1.58 2.55
N THR A 59 -12.04 0.54 1.75
CA THR A 59 -12.81 -0.64 2.16
C THR A 59 -11.95 -1.87 1.98
N HIS A 60 -11.98 -2.81 2.91
CA HIS A 60 -11.32 -4.11 2.76
C HIS A 60 -12.32 -5.18 2.30
N ALA A 61 -11.81 -6.20 1.59
CA ALA A 61 -12.63 -7.37 1.30
C ALA A 61 -12.78 -8.23 2.55
N LEU A 62 -13.89 -8.99 2.67
CA LEU A 62 -14.15 -9.89 3.81
C LEU A 62 -13.00 -10.89 4.05
N PHE A 63 -12.32 -11.33 2.99
CA PHE A 63 -11.19 -12.26 3.09
C PHE A 63 -9.87 -11.60 3.52
N ASP A 64 -9.79 -10.27 3.55
CA ASP A 64 -8.65 -9.47 4.01
C ASP A 64 -8.91 -8.84 5.40
N ALA A 65 -10.06 -9.12 6.02
CA ALA A 65 -10.49 -8.50 7.28
C ALA A 65 -9.47 -8.72 8.43
N TRP A 66 -8.80 -9.87 8.46
CA TRP A 66 -7.76 -10.21 9.43
C TRP A 66 -6.46 -9.39 9.27
N PHE A 67 -6.26 -8.78 8.11
CA PHE A 67 -5.17 -7.82 7.88
C PHE A 67 -5.58 -6.40 8.21
N SER A 68 -6.80 -5.99 7.86
CA SER A 68 -7.31 -4.65 8.12
C SER A 68 -7.26 -4.29 9.61
N GLU A 69 -7.53 -5.23 10.52
CA GLU A 69 -7.37 -5.01 11.98
C GLU A 69 -5.96 -4.55 12.40
N LYS A 70 -4.94 -4.82 11.59
CA LYS A 70 -3.54 -4.47 11.83
C LYS A 70 -3.10 -3.21 11.08
N ILE A 71 -3.92 -2.71 10.15
CA ILE A 71 -3.61 -1.52 9.37
C ILE A 71 -4.18 -0.30 10.12
N PRO A 72 -3.36 0.72 10.40
CA PRO A 72 -3.84 1.89 11.11
C PRO A 72 -4.72 2.78 10.21
N GLY A 73 -5.94 3.05 10.68
CA GLY A 73 -6.90 3.94 10.01
C GLY A 73 -7.64 3.29 8.85
N ASP A 74 -8.25 4.11 7.99
CA ASP A 74 -8.93 3.65 6.78
C ASP A 74 -7.94 2.94 5.83
N ASP A 75 -8.36 1.81 5.26
CA ASP A 75 -7.51 0.96 4.44
C ASP A 75 -8.27 0.21 3.33
N ASP A 76 -7.53 -0.23 2.32
CA ASP A 76 -8.09 -1.00 1.21
C ASP A 76 -7.95 -2.52 1.36
N GLY A 77 -7.59 -3.00 2.56
CA GLY A 77 -7.26 -4.39 2.89
C GLY A 77 -5.77 -4.71 2.84
N LYS A 78 -4.94 -3.82 2.29
CA LYS A 78 -3.48 -4.02 2.21
C LYS A 78 -2.66 -2.78 2.56
N VAL A 79 -3.14 -1.60 2.16
CA VAL A 79 -2.44 -0.33 2.33
C VAL A 79 -3.40 0.64 2.99
N SER A 80 -2.94 1.37 4.00
CA SER A 80 -3.76 2.43 4.58
C SER A 80 -3.85 3.63 3.65
N VAL A 81 -4.96 4.38 3.72
CA VAL A 81 -5.14 5.64 3.00
C VAL A 81 -4.00 6.62 3.31
N GLY A 82 -3.48 6.60 4.54
CA GLY A 82 -2.34 7.42 4.94
C GLY A 82 -1.04 7.00 4.24
N ARG A 83 -0.76 5.69 4.20
CA ARG A 83 0.45 5.12 3.58
C ARG A 83 0.46 5.27 2.06
N ALA A 84 -0.72 5.39 1.45
CA ALA A 84 -0.84 5.67 0.02
C ALA A 84 -0.37 7.07 -0.39
N LYS A 85 -0.39 8.04 0.53
CA LYS A 85 0.03 9.41 0.23
C LYS A 85 1.54 9.51 0.03
N VAL A 86 1.95 10.36 -0.91
CA VAL A 86 3.35 10.74 -1.12
C VAL A 86 3.48 12.27 -1.14
N LYS A 87 4.53 12.79 -0.50
CA LYS A 87 4.82 14.21 -0.50
C LYS A 87 5.12 14.67 -1.93
N GLY A 88 4.48 15.76 -2.37
CA GLY A 88 4.62 16.31 -3.72
C GLY A 88 3.55 15.87 -4.71
N MET A 89 2.65 14.96 -4.33
CA MET A 89 1.50 14.58 -5.16
C MET A 89 0.62 15.79 -5.49
N SER A 90 0.07 15.80 -6.70
CA SER A 90 -0.79 16.89 -7.19
C SER A 90 -2.26 16.70 -6.79
N ASP A 91 -2.69 15.46 -6.62
CA ASP A 91 -4.08 15.14 -6.25
C ASP A 91 -4.17 13.80 -5.53
N PHE A 92 -5.27 13.60 -4.80
CA PHE A 92 -5.52 12.41 -4.00
C PHE A 92 -7.01 12.07 -3.94
N LEU A 93 -7.38 10.87 -4.41
CA LEU A 93 -8.76 10.38 -4.41
C LEU A 93 -8.90 9.08 -3.62
N VAL A 94 -9.91 9.02 -2.76
CA VAL A 94 -10.28 7.81 -2.03
C VAL A 94 -11.59 7.26 -2.57
N LEU A 95 -11.63 5.98 -2.87
CA LEU A 95 -12.81 5.28 -3.39
C LEU A 95 -13.26 4.17 -2.43
N PRO A 96 -14.56 3.85 -2.37
CA PRO A 96 -15.10 2.78 -1.55
C PRO A 96 -14.88 1.40 -2.21
N PHE A 97 -13.63 1.08 -2.53
CA PHE A 97 -13.22 -0.19 -3.13
C PHE A 97 -12.05 -0.81 -2.36
N SER A 98 -11.95 -2.14 -2.40
CA SER A 98 -10.79 -2.85 -1.87
C SER A 98 -9.67 -2.97 -2.88
N HIS A 99 -8.46 -3.19 -2.37
CA HIS A 99 -7.20 -3.23 -3.12
C HIS A 99 -7.27 -4.09 -4.40
N PRO A 100 -7.90 -5.29 -4.39
CA PRO A 100 -8.01 -6.10 -5.60
C PRO A 100 -8.87 -5.50 -6.71
N TYR A 101 -9.72 -4.51 -6.43
CA TYR A 101 -10.54 -3.81 -7.43
C TYR A 101 -9.89 -2.52 -7.95
N LEU A 102 -8.72 -2.14 -7.41
CA LEU A 102 -7.97 -0.94 -7.76
C LEU A 102 -6.78 -1.24 -8.68
N LYS A 103 -6.83 -2.36 -9.39
CA LYS A 103 -5.82 -2.80 -10.37
C LYS A 103 -6.37 -2.68 -11.79
N HIS A 104 -5.48 -2.34 -12.73
CA HIS A 104 -5.75 -2.24 -14.18
C HIS A 104 -5.48 -3.56 -14.89
#